data_AF-A0A7C5BCT6-F1
#
_entry.id   AF-A0A7C5BCT6-F1
#
_cell.length_a   1.000
_cell.length_b   1.000
_cell.length_c   1.000
_cell.angle_alpha   90.00
_cell.angle_beta   90.00
_cell.angle_gamma   90.00
#
_symmetry.space_group_name_H-M   'P 1'
#
loop_
_entity.id
_entity.type
_entity.pdbx_description
1 polymer ?
#
loop_
_entity_poly.entity_id
_entity_poly.type
_entity_poly.pdbx_seq_one_letter_code
_entity_poly.pdbx_strand_id
1 'polypeptide(L)'
;MAITIYEDYHLKELDDWKKIKGIQMLGRAKRLEEEEIAEALKLYVKKYPFTAVYFKALFKFPKAIKVLESFLKKSPFKSAFTASFENRFYKVDPLEVWFVDNEVSFERRQKIFP
;
A
#
# COMPACT_ATOMS: atom_id res chain seq x y z
N MET A 1 3.06 -15.55 -2.74
CA MET A 1 2.90 -14.73 -1.51
C MET A 1 1.42 -14.48 -1.32
N ALA A 2 0.90 -14.62 -0.10
CA ALA A 2 -0.47 -14.25 0.22
C ALA A 2 -0.50 -12.81 0.72
N ILE A 3 -1.43 -12.00 0.21
CA ILE A 3 -1.61 -10.60 0.57
C ILE A 3 -3.05 -10.40 0.97
N THR A 4 -3.24 -9.72 2.08
CA THR A 4 -4.56 -9.33 2.55
C THR A 4 -4.62 -7.84 2.74
N ILE A 5 -5.63 -7.22 2.13
CA ILE A 5 -5.93 -5.80 2.29
C ILE A 5 -7.22 -5.71 3.08
N TYR A 6 -7.10 -5.24 4.31
CA TYR A 6 -8.24 -4.88 5.16
C TYR A 6 -8.43 -3.37 5.11
N GLU A 7 -9.68 -2.93 5.05
CA GLU A 7 -10.01 -1.56 5.40
C GLU A 7 -9.88 -1.36 6.92
N ASP A 8 -9.69 -0.13 7.35
CA ASP A 8 -9.64 0.21 8.78
C ASP A 8 -11.06 0.11 9.36
N TYR A 9 -11.41 -1.08 9.87
CA TYR A 9 -12.67 -1.32 10.54
C TYR A 9 -12.55 -0.88 11.99
N HIS A 10 -13.24 0.20 12.36
CA HIS A 10 -13.40 0.61 13.75
C HIS A 10 -14.38 -0.33 14.48
N LEU A 11 -13.89 -1.49 14.90
CA LEU A 11 -14.64 -2.46 15.69
C LEU A 11 -14.89 -1.88 17.10
N LYS A 12 -16.16 -1.61 17.42
CA LYS A 12 -16.59 -1.07 18.72
C LYS A 12 -17.26 -2.14 19.58
N GLU A 13 -17.99 -3.04 18.94
CA GLU A 13 -18.73 -4.13 19.57
C GLU A 13 -18.13 -5.49 19.21
N LEU A 14 -18.36 -6.49 20.07
CA LEU A 14 -17.82 -7.85 19.87
C LEU A 14 -18.32 -8.49 18.57
N ASP A 15 -19.50 -8.14 18.07
CA ASP A 15 -20.06 -8.67 16.81
C ASP A 15 -19.59 -7.92 15.55
N ASP A 16 -18.84 -6.82 15.68
CA ASP A 16 -18.43 -6.00 14.54
C ASP A 16 -17.48 -6.74 13.58
N TRP A 17 -16.83 -7.82 14.02
CA TRP A 17 -15.98 -8.64 13.15
C TRP A 17 -16.74 -9.19 11.94
N LYS A 18 -18.07 -9.39 12.05
CA LYS A 18 -18.93 -9.83 10.95
C LYS A 18 -18.99 -8.80 9.83
N LYS A 19 -18.77 -7.52 10.14
CA LYS A 19 -18.79 -6.42 9.15
C LYS A 19 -17.48 -6.31 8.37
N ILE A 20 -16.44 -7.05 8.76
CA ILE A 20 -15.16 -7.04 8.07
C ILE A 20 -15.35 -7.63 6.68
N LYS A 21 -15.04 -6.80 5.68
CA LYS A 21 -14.94 -7.20 4.29
C LYS A 21 -13.50 -6.96 3.82
N GLY A 22 -13.10 -7.63 2.75
CA GLY A 22 -11.72 -7.47 2.31
C GLY A 22 -11.41 -8.15 1.01
N ILE A 23 -10.21 -7.86 0.53
CA ILE A 23 -9.63 -8.54 -0.62
C ILE A 23 -8.46 -9.37 -0.11
N GLN A 24 -8.53 -10.67 -0.38
CA GLN A 24 -7.41 -11.59 -0.26
C GLN A 24 -6.88 -11.92 -1.64
N MET A 25 -5.57 -11.96 -1.79
CA MET A 25 -4.92 -12.18 -3.07
C MET A 25 -3.72 -13.11 -2.93
N LEU A 26 -3.64 -14.09 -3.82
CA LEU A 26 -2.41 -14.80 -4.11
C LEU A 26 -1.72 -14.07 -5.25
N GLY A 27 -0.43 -13.79 -5.10
CA GLY A 27 0.33 -13.10 -6.15
C GLY A 27 1.81 -13.44 -6.18
N ARG A 28 2.45 -13.04 -7.28
CA ARG A 28 3.91 -13.06 -7.43
C ARG A 28 4.47 -11.69 -7.15
N ALA A 29 5.31 -11.59 -6.13
CA ALA A 29 6.05 -10.37 -5.86
C ALA A 29 7.23 -10.26 -6.84
N LYS A 30 7.38 -9.10 -7.46
CA LYS A 30 8.53 -8.75 -8.32
C LYS A 30 9.07 -7.42 -7.88
N ARG A 31 10.40 -7.31 -7.79
CA ARG A 31 11.06 -6.04 -7.50
C ARG A 31 10.78 -5.07 -8.66
N LEU A 32 10.54 -3.80 -8.35
CA LEU A 32 10.42 -2.76 -9.36
C LEU A 32 11.81 -2.33 -9.86
N GLU A 33 11.87 -2.07 -11.17
CA GLU A 33 13.01 -1.41 -11.81
C GLU A 33 12.96 0.11 -11.60
N GLU A 34 14.08 0.81 -11.82
CA GLU A 34 14.20 2.25 -11.54
C GLU A 34 13.15 3.10 -12.26
N GLU A 35 12.78 2.74 -13.49
CA GLU A 35 11.77 3.43 -14.28
C GLU A 35 10.36 3.31 -13.67
N GLU A 36 10.04 2.15 -13.10
CA GLU A 36 8.75 1.87 -12.47
C GLU A 36 8.63 2.53 -11.09
N ILE A 37 9.77 2.67 -10.38
CA ILE A 37 9.83 3.29 -9.05
C ILE A 37 9.33 4.74 -9.09
N ALA A 38 9.63 5.51 -10.14
CA ALA A 38 9.22 6.91 -10.23
C ALA A 38 7.69 7.07 -10.22
N GLU A 39 6.96 6.25 -10.99
CA GLU A 39 5.49 6.30 -11.02
C GLU A 39 4.90 5.72 -9.72
N ALA A 40 5.48 4.64 -9.20
CA ALA A 40 5.06 4.06 -7.92
C ALA A 40 5.19 5.08 -6.78
N LEU A 41 6.29 5.81 -6.70
CA LEU A 41 6.53 6.87 -5.72
C LEU A 41 5.49 7.99 -5.82
N LYS A 42 5.19 8.46 -7.04
CA LYS A 42 4.19 9.49 -7.27
C LYS A 42 2.81 9.07 -6.75
N LEU A 43 2.40 7.84 -7.03
CA LEU A 43 1.13 7.29 -6.53
C LEU A 43 1.15 7.12 -5.01
N TYR A 44 2.26 6.60 -4.45
CA TYR A 44 2.40 6.35 -3.02
C TYR A 44 2.38 7.65 -2.21
N VAL A 45 3.10 8.68 -2.64
CA VAL A 45 3.12 10.00 -2.00
C VAL A 45 1.77 10.70 -2.11
N LYS A 46 1.08 10.57 -3.26
CA LYS A 46 -0.27 11.12 -3.40
C LYS A 46 -1.23 10.49 -2.37
N LYS A 47 -1.14 9.17 -2.15
CA LYS A 47 -1.99 8.45 -1.19
C LYS A 47 -1.57 8.68 0.27
N TYR A 48 -0.26 8.73 0.52
CA TYR A 48 0.32 8.86 1.85
C TYR A 48 1.32 10.04 1.88
N PRO A 49 0.84 11.30 1.95
CA PRO A 49 1.71 12.47 1.80
C PRO A 49 2.85 12.55 2.83
N PHE A 50 2.65 12.02 4.04
CA PHE A 50 3.68 11.95 5.08
C PHE A 50 4.92 11.14 4.64
N THR A 51 4.79 10.27 3.64
CA THR A 51 5.90 9.46 3.13
C THR A 51 6.91 10.25 2.30
N ALA A 52 6.53 11.46 1.85
CA ALA A 52 7.30 12.26 0.91
C ALA A 52 8.70 12.61 1.42
N VAL A 53 8.81 12.97 2.70
CA VAL A 53 10.08 13.38 3.32
C VAL A 53 11.09 12.22 3.28
N TYR A 54 10.61 10.98 3.46
CA TYR A 54 11.47 9.80 3.48
C TYR A 54 11.99 9.42 2.11
N PHE A 55 11.12 9.46 1.10
CA PHE A 55 11.55 9.13 -0.25
C PHE A 55 12.56 10.15 -0.81
N LYS A 56 12.51 11.41 -0.35
CA LYS A 56 13.53 12.41 -0.71
C LYS A 56 14.90 12.04 -0.15
N ALA A 57 14.96 11.47 1.05
CA ALA A 57 16.20 11.07 1.70
C ALA A 57 16.80 9.79 1.09
N LEU A 58 15.95 8.84 0.67
CA LEU A 58 16.38 7.54 0.14
C LEU A 58 16.77 7.58 -1.35
N PHE A 59 16.13 8.43 -2.16
CA PHE A 59 16.26 8.39 -3.61
C PHE A 59 16.89 9.67 -4.16
N LYS A 60 18.18 9.61 -4.54
CA LYS A 60 18.87 10.66 -5.30
C LYS A 60 18.54 10.63 -6.81
N PHE A 61 17.28 10.41 -7.18
CA PHE A 61 16.86 10.41 -8.59
C PHE A 61 16.40 11.81 -9.02
N PRO A 62 17.10 12.48 -9.96
CA PRO A 62 16.80 13.88 -10.32
C PRO A 62 15.37 14.10 -10.87
N LYS A 63 14.74 13.09 -11.47
CA LYS A 63 13.36 13.19 -11.99
C LYS A 63 12.28 13.07 -10.90
N ALA A 64 12.48 12.19 -9.91
CA ALA A 64 11.52 11.99 -8.81
C ALA A 64 11.50 13.18 -7.83
N ILE A 65 12.65 13.84 -7.66
CA ILE A 65 12.81 15.00 -6.77
C ILE A 65 11.87 16.16 -7.14
N LYS A 66 11.70 16.47 -8.44
CA LYS A 66 10.82 17.59 -8.88
C LYS A 66 9.35 17.38 -8.51
N VAL A 67 8.85 16.14 -8.63
CA VAL A 67 7.46 15.80 -8.26
C VAL A 67 7.30 15.90 -6.76
N LEU A 68 8.26 15.36 -6.01
CA LEU A 68 8.25 15.30 -4.56
C LEU A 68 8.33 16.67 -3.88
N GLU A 69 9.16 17.58 -4.42
CA GLU A 69 9.29 18.95 -3.93
C GLU A 69 8.00 19.76 -4.04
N SER A 70 7.18 19.48 -5.05
CA SER A 70 5.88 20.14 -5.22
C SER A 70 4.87 19.74 -4.13
N PHE A 71 4.98 18.51 -3.60
CA PHE A 71 4.12 18.01 -2.52
C PHE A 71 4.62 18.42 -1.12
N LEU A 72 5.94 18.45 -0.91
CA LEU A 72 6.55 18.82 0.37
C LEU A 72 6.28 20.27 0.79
N LYS A 73 6.16 21.20 -0.17
CA LYS A 73 5.80 22.59 0.12
C LYS A 73 4.44 22.75 0.82
N LYS A 74 3.60 21.71 0.85
CA LYS A 74 2.24 21.75 1.37
C LYS A 74 2.03 21.00 2.70
N SER A 75 3.05 20.39 3.30
CA SER A 75 2.85 19.48 4.44
C SER A 75 3.67 19.88 5.69
N PRO A 76 3.01 20.18 6.83
CA PRO A 76 3.67 20.45 8.11
C PRO A 76 3.70 19.18 8.97
N PHE A 77 4.43 18.14 8.56
CA PHE A 77 4.40 16.85 9.28
C PHE A 77 5.80 16.30 9.60
N LYS A 78 6.03 16.02 10.89
CA LYS A 78 7.15 15.22 11.40
C LYS A 78 6.61 13.85 11.77
N SER A 79 7.02 12.78 11.07
CA SER A 79 6.58 11.41 11.39
C SER A 79 7.73 10.49 11.83
N ALA A 80 7.35 9.44 12.57
CA ALA A 80 8.23 8.47 13.23
C ALA A 80 8.53 7.20 12.38
N PHE A 81 8.44 7.28 11.05
CA PHE A 81 8.75 6.16 10.16
C PHE A 81 10.26 6.12 9.84
N THR A 82 10.94 5.02 10.16
CA THR A 82 12.37 4.82 9.86
C THR A 82 12.50 4.08 8.54
N ALA A 83 12.78 4.82 7.47
CA ALA A 83 13.03 4.22 6.17
C ALA A 83 14.51 3.80 6.07
N SER A 84 14.79 2.49 6.12
CA SER A 84 16.14 1.97 5.89
C SER A 84 16.47 2.00 4.38
N PHE A 85 17.74 2.20 4.03
CA PHE A 85 18.26 2.01 2.66
C PHE A 85 18.08 0.57 2.15
N GLU A 86 17.70 -0.36 3.02
CA GLU A 86 17.37 -1.74 2.68
C GLU A 86 15.97 -1.89 2.08
N ASN A 87 15.10 -0.89 2.24
CA ASN A 87 13.75 -0.95 1.67
C ASN A 87 13.82 -1.07 0.14
N ARG A 88 12.94 -1.90 -0.43
CA ARG A 88 12.82 -2.13 -1.88
C ARG A 88 11.36 -1.99 -2.28
N PHE A 89 11.15 -1.45 -3.48
CA PHE A 89 9.82 -1.43 -4.08
C PHE A 89 9.53 -2.77 -4.73
N TYR A 90 8.36 -3.32 -4.43
CA TYR A 90 7.83 -4.50 -5.08
C TYR A 90 6.46 -4.19 -5.67
N LYS A 91 6.21 -4.72 -6.87
CA LYS A 91 4.85 -4.93 -7.36
C LYS A 91 4.42 -6.36 -7.08
N VAL A 92 3.11 -6.54 -7.03
CA VAL A 92 2.51 -7.86 -6.93
C VAL A 92 1.63 -8.05 -8.16
N ASP A 93 1.98 -9.06 -8.95
CA ASP A 93 1.11 -9.51 -10.03
C ASP A 93 0.07 -10.47 -9.41
N PRO A 94 -1.24 -10.15 -9.49
CA PRO A 94 -2.30 -11.03 -9.01
C PRO A 94 -2.26 -12.35 -9.78
N LEU A 95 -2.36 -13.47 -9.05
CA LEU A 95 -2.60 -14.80 -9.61
C LEU A 95 -4.01 -15.29 -9.31
N GLU A 96 -4.52 -15.00 -8.11
CA GLU A 96 -5.90 -15.32 -7.72
C GLU A 96 -6.37 -14.26 -6.74
N VAL A 97 -7.64 -13.84 -6.83
CA VAL A 97 -8.22 -12.85 -5.91
C VAL A 97 -9.55 -13.35 -5.39
N TRP A 98 -9.75 -13.19 -4.08
CA TRP A 98 -10.97 -13.51 -3.38
C TRP A 98 -11.51 -12.26 -2.67
N PHE A 99 -12.83 -12.09 -2.75
CA PHE A 99 -13.56 -11.22 -1.85
C PHE A 99 -13.89 -11.99 -0.58
N VAL A 100 -13.59 -11.38 0.57
CA VAL A 100 -13.94 -11.90 1.90
C VAL A 100 -15.16 -11.14 2.40
N ASP A 101 -16.21 -11.86 2.78
CA ASP A 101 -17.42 -11.29 3.38
C ASP A 101 -17.84 -12.05 4.64
N ASN A 102 -17.46 -11.52 5.80
CA ASN A 102 -17.78 -12.13 7.09
C ASN A 102 -19.26 -11.99 7.48
N GLU A 103 -20.07 -11.20 6.76
CA GLU A 103 -21.49 -11.02 7.08
C GLU A 103 -22.28 -12.29 6.74
N VAL A 104 -21.80 -13.07 5.77
CA VAL A 104 -22.47 -14.32 5.38
C VAL A 104 -22.00 -15.49 6.23
N SER A 105 -20.68 -15.65 6.38
CA SER A 105 -20.07 -16.63 7.29
C SER A 105 -18.63 -16.25 7.58
N PHE A 106 -18.07 -16.78 8.66
CA PHE A 106 -16.67 -16.56 9.02
C PHE A 106 -15.73 -16.89 7.85
N GLU A 107 -14.92 -15.91 7.44
CA GLU A 107 -13.97 -15.99 6.34
C GLU A 107 -14.56 -16.53 5.03
N ARG A 108 -15.82 -16.17 4.72
CA ARG A 108 -16.41 -16.58 3.44
C ARG A 108 -15.63 -15.96 2.29
N ARG A 109 -14.97 -16.79 1.49
CA ARG A 109 -14.21 -16.39 0.30
C ARG A 109 -15.01 -16.66 -0.96
N GLN A 110 -15.17 -15.62 -1.78
CA GLN A 110 -15.68 -15.74 -3.14
C GLN A 110 -14.56 -15.37 -4.12
N LYS A 111 -14.18 -16.30 -5.00
CA LYS A 111 -13.18 -16.02 -6.04
C LYS A 111 -13.75 -14.99 -7.03
N ILE A 112 -13.01 -13.91 -7.27
CA ILE A 112 -13.43 -12.80 -8.14
C ILE A 112 -12.44 -12.55 -9.29
N PHE A 113 -11.24 -13.12 -9.23
CA PHE A 113 -10.24 -13.07 -10.31
C PHE A 113 -9.58 -14.44 -10.46
N PRO A 114 -9.48 -14.97 -11.69
CA PRO A 114 -8.91 -16.29 -11.99
C PRO A 114 -7.43 -16.39 -11.66
#